data_AF-A0A520GB52-F1
#
_entry.id   AF-A0A520GB52-F1
#
_cell.length_a   1.000
_cell.length_b   1.000
_cell.length_c   1.000
_cell.angle_alpha   90.00
_cell.angle_beta   90.00
_cell.angle_gamma   90.00
#
_symmetry.space_group_name_H-M   'P 1'
#
loop_
_entity.id
_entity.type
_entity.pdbx_description
1 polymer ?
#
loop_
_entity_poly.entity_id
_entity_poly.type
_entity_poly.pdbx_seq_one_letter_code
_entity_poly.pdbx_strand_id
1 'polypeptide(L)'
;MRLVEFISSHGEAILAEAAAYARTLPPLAHETEESLRDHFPRILEAIVQDLRRHQSSQDSRTKARGDAPVVDGAPDTAAQTHGRIRAKDGLRTVQLVAEYRALRASVLRLWMQTEPAHTPIDDVIRFNEAIDQAIAESVQFYSAEMDQLRNVFLGVLGHDLRGPLNAVLLTSELISKLSTEPAISRHLGVLIRSGRRMSALLDTLLHYNRSALGHGIAIHRARVDLGPECAAELELLRAALPDAALTLACDGDLVGEVDASAVREAMGNLVHNAASYGDGGAIDLTVAGTPDTL
;
A
#
# COMPACT_ATOMS: atom_id res chain seq x y z
N MET A 1 -7.77 24.70 -37.43
CA MET A 1 -8.62 24.08 -36.39
C MET A 1 -7.80 23.98 -35.12
N ARG A 2 -8.32 24.46 -33.99
CA ARG A 2 -7.62 24.35 -32.70
C ARG A 2 -7.55 22.89 -32.24
N LEU A 3 -6.58 22.55 -31.38
CA LEU A 3 -6.40 21.18 -30.92
C LEU A 3 -7.64 20.66 -30.18
N VAL A 4 -8.28 21.52 -29.40
CA VAL A 4 -9.52 21.18 -28.67
C VAL A 4 -10.69 20.81 -29.60
N GLU A 5 -10.82 21.49 -30.73
CA GLU A 5 -11.83 21.21 -31.75
C GLU A 5 -11.52 19.90 -32.49
N PHE A 6 -10.23 19.67 -32.76
CA PHE A 6 -9.75 18.44 -33.38
C PHE A 6 -10.06 17.22 -32.51
N ILE A 7 -9.67 17.23 -31.24
CA ILE A 7 -9.92 16.10 -30.31
C ILE A 7 -11.43 15.84 -30.19
N SER A 8 -12.24 16.90 -30.12
CA SER A 8 -13.70 16.77 -30.01
C SER A 8 -14.34 16.14 -31.26
N SER A 9 -13.78 16.37 -32.46
CA SER A 9 -14.33 15.89 -33.74
C SER A 9 -13.72 14.56 -34.21
N HIS A 10 -12.54 14.19 -33.70
CA HIS A 10 -11.77 13.01 -34.14
C HIS A 10 -11.57 11.99 -33.02
N GLY A 11 -12.34 12.08 -31.93
CA GLY A 11 -12.21 11.22 -30.75
C GLY A 11 -12.17 9.72 -31.11
N GLU A 12 -13.02 9.26 -32.02
CA GLU A 12 -13.03 7.84 -32.37
C GLU A 12 -11.76 7.37 -33.09
N ALA A 13 -11.23 8.15 -34.04
CA ALA A 13 -9.99 7.79 -34.73
C ALA A 13 -8.81 7.72 -33.74
N ILE A 14 -8.77 8.65 -32.78
CA ILE A 14 -7.75 8.68 -31.72
C ILE A 14 -7.87 7.43 -30.82
N LEU A 15 -9.09 7.07 -30.41
CA LEU A 15 -9.36 5.92 -29.54
C LEU A 15 -9.06 4.59 -30.23
N ALA A 16 -9.41 4.44 -31.50
CA ALA A 16 -9.08 3.28 -32.31
C ALA A 16 -7.57 3.05 -32.38
N GLU A 17 -6.80 4.12 -32.60
CA GLU A 17 -5.34 4.06 -32.65
C GLU A 17 -4.73 3.70 -31.29
N ALA A 18 -5.23 4.29 -30.21
CA ALA A 18 -4.78 3.99 -28.85
C ALA A 18 -5.08 2.53 -28.45
N ALA A 19 -6.26 2.01 -28.78
CA ALA A 19 -6.64 0.62 -28.51
C ALA A 19 -5.78 -0.37 -29.33
N ALA A 20 -5.52 -0.05 -30.60
CA ALA A 20 -4.62 -0.84 -31.44
C ALA A 20 -3.20 -0.91 -30.85
N TYR A 21 -2.70 0.20 -30.29
CA TYR A 21 -1.43 0.20 -29.57
C TYR A 21 -1.49 -0.64 -28.29
N ALA A 22 -2.52 -0.50 -27.46
CA ALA A 22 -2.63 -1.21 -26.19
C ALA A 22 -2.59 -2.74 -26.37
N ARG A 23 -3.18 -3.28 -27.45
CA ARG A 23 -3.10 -4.71 -27.82
C ARG A 23 -1.68 -5.20 -28.11
N THR A 24 -0.73 -4.31 -28.38
CA THR A 24 0.69 -4.71 -28.54
C THR A 24 1.38 -4.99 -27.21
N LEU A 25 0.76 -4.63 -26.08
CA LEU A 25 1.28 -4.86 -24.74
C LEU A 25 0.86 -6.27 -24.26
N PRO A 26 1.79 -7.16 -23.86
CA PRO A 26 1.47 -8.57 -23.62
C PRO A 26 0.32 -8.87 -22.65
N PRO A 27 0.17 -8.17 -21.49
CA PRO A 27 -0.97 -8.40 -20.59
C PRO A 27 -2.33 -8.10 -21.24
N LEU A 28 -2.35 -7.24 -22.27
CA LEU A 28 -3.54 -6.73 -22.94
C LEU A 28 -3.76 -7.31 -24.33
N ALA A 29 -2.92 -8.25 -24.78
CA ALA A 29 -2.97 -8.76 -26.15
C ALA A 29 -4.29 -9.47 -26.52
N HIS A 30 -4.99 -9.98 -25.52
CA HIS A 30 -6.27 -10.69 -25.66
C HIS A 30 -7.47 -9.85 -25.25
N GLU A 31 -7.26 -8.62 -24.79
CA GLU A 31 -8.35 -7.74 -24.37
C GLU A 31 -9.19 -7.29 -25.56
N THR A 32 -10.49 -7.15 -25.30
CA THR A 32 -11.41 -6.61 -26.30
C THR A 32 -11.14 -5.13 -26.51
N GLU A 33 -11.48 -4.65 -27.70
CA GLU A 33 -11.37 -3.22 -28.00
C GLU A 33 -12.23 -2.36 -27.06
N GLU A 34 -13.40 -2.86 -26.67
CA GLU A 34 -14.29 -2.21 -25.70
C GLU A 34 -13.61 -2.05 -24.34
N SER A 35 -13.03 -3.13 -23.80
CA SER A 35 -12.27 -3.13 -22.54
C SER A 35 -11.09 -2.14 -22.57
N LEU A 36 -10.33 -2.14 -23.68
CA LEU A 36 -9.17 -1.26 -23.83
C LEU A 36 -9.54 0.21 -23.98
N ARG A 37 -10.72 0.48 -24.54
CA ARG A 37 -11.24 1.83 -24.73
C ARG A 37 -11.93 2.36 -23.49
N ASP A 38 -12.40 1.55 -22.56
CA ASP A 38 -13.32 1.94 -21.47
C ASP A 38 -13.04 3.33 -20.86
N HIS A 39 -11.81 3.60 -20.45
CA HIS A 39 -11.45 4.84 -19.73
C HIS A 39 -10.95 5.98 -20.62
N PHE A 40 -10.39 5.68 -21.81
CA PHE A 40 -9.77 6.70 -22.66
C PHE A 40 -10.74 7.79 -23.18
N PRO A 41 -12.01 7.52 -23.53
CA PRO A 41 -12.99 8.54 -23.89
C PRO A 41 -13.15 9.56 -22.76
N ARG A 42 -13.27 9.09 -21.52
CA ARG A 42 -13.45 9.96 -20.34
C ARG A 42 -12.18 10.75 -20.02
N ILE A 43 -11.00 10.16 -20.24
CA ILE A 43 -9.72 10.87 -20.14
C ILE A 43 -9.62 11.97 -21.21
N LEU A 44 -9.95 11.67 -22.47
CA LEU A 44 -9.95 12.65 -23.56
C LEU A 44 -10.98 13.76 -23.32
N GLU A 45 -12.16 13.44 -22.82
CA GLU A 45 -13.18 14.42 -22.43
C GLU A 45 -12.67 15.34 -21.32
N ALA A 46 -12.01 14.80 -20.29
CA ALA A 46 -11.42 15.59 -19.22
C ALA A 46 -10.34 16.55 -19.75
N ILE A 47 -9.50 16.09 -20.67
CA ILE A 47 -8.48 16.92 -21.34
C ILE A 47 -9.14 18.00 -22.19
N VAL A 48 -10.19 17.69 -22.95
CA VAL A 48 -10.94 18.67 -23.76
C VAL A 48 -11.57 19.73 -22.86
N GLN A 49 -12.19 19.33 -21.75
CA GLN A 49 -12.75 20.28 -20.77
C GLN A 49 -11.65 21.17 -20.19
N ASP A 50 -10.48 20.62 -19.89
CA ASP A 50 -9.36 21.41 -19.39
C ASP A 50 -8.88 22.43 -20.42
N LEU A 51 -8.67 22.02 -21.68
CA LEU A 51 -8.29 22.90 -22.78
C LEU A 51 -9.29 24.05 -23.01
N ARG A 52 -10.59 23.84 -22.73
CA ARG A 52 -11.62 24.89 -22.85
C ARG A 52 -11.60 25.90 -21.70
N ARG A 53 -11.10 25.53 -20.50
CA ARG A 53 -11.03 26.44 -19.35
C ARG A 53 -10.01 27.54 -19.60
N HIS A 54 -10.28 28.74 -19.09
CA HIS A 54 -9.26 29.76 -18.92
C HIS A 54 -8.37 29.38 -17.75
N GLN A 55 -7.06 29.35 -17.99
CA GLN A 55 -6.05 28.95 -17.01
C GLN A 55 -5.17 30.17 -16.73
N SER A 56 -4.99 30.52 -15.46
CA SER A 56 -4.04 31.57 -15.09
C SER A 56 -2.60 31.03 -15.17
N SER A 57 -1.62 31.93 -15.26
CA SER A 57 -0.20 31.57 -15.20
C SER A 57 0.22 30.95 -13.87
N GLN A 58 -0.55 31.20 -12.79
CA GLN A 58 -0.36 30.55 -11.50
C GLN A 58 -0.88 29.10 -11.51
N ASP A 59 -2.05 28.85 -12.12
CA ASP A 59 -2.63 27.51 -12.23
C ASP A 59 -1.77 26.56 -13.10
N SER A 60 -1.16 27.08 -14.18
CA SER A 60 -0.20 26.31 -15.00
C SER A 60 1.04 25.91 -14.19
N ARG A 61 1.59 26.81 -13.36
CA ARG A 61 2.75 26.48 -12.50
C ARG A 61 2.43 25.43 -11.43
N THR A 62 1.25 25.50 -10.82
CA THR A 62 0.82 24.52 -9.80
C THR A 62 0.59 23.14 -10.44
N LYS A 63 -0.09 23.07 -11.59
CA LYS A 63 -0.27 21.80 -12.32
C LYS A 63 1.04 21.21 -12.82
N ALA A 64 1.94 22.03 -13.38
CA ALA A 64 3.23 21.57 -13.87
C ALA A 64 4.13 20.98 -12.75
N ARG A 65 3.87 21.33 -11.49
CA ARG A 65 4.55 20.74 -10.31
C ARG A 65 3.84 19.51 -9.75
N GLY A 66 2.63 19.20 -10.20
CA GLY A 66 1.79 18.14 -9.65
C GLY A 66 1.07 18.52 -8.35
N ASP A 67 1.06 19.80 -7.97
CA ASP A 67 0.50 20.30 -6.70
C ASP A 67 -1.00 20.66 -6.82
N ALA A 68 -1.71 20.12 -7.82
CA ALA A 68 -3.12 20.41 -8.01
C ALA A 68 -3.94 19.90 -6.80
N PRO A 69 -4.86 20.71 -6.24
CA PRO A 69 -5.59 20.34 -5.04
C PRO A 69 -6.47 19.12 -5.30
N VAL A 70 -6.21 18.04 -4.55
CA VAL A 70 -7.11 16.89 -4.47
C VAL A 70 -8.34 17.33 -3.67
N VAL A 71 -9.51 17.31 -4.31
CA VAL A 71 -10.78 17.64 -3.64
C VAL A 71 -11.28 16.40 -2.91
N ASP A 72 -11.29 16.46 -1.59
CA ASP A 72 -11.80 15.38 -0.75
C ASP A 72 -13.30 15.12 -1.01
N GLY A 73 -13.67 13.86 -1.19
CA GLY A 73 -15.04 13.44 -1.53
C GLY A 73 -15.46 13.64 -3.00
N ALA A 74 -14.59 14.11 -3.89
CA ALA A 74 -14.89 14.12 -5.33
C ALA A 74 -14.90 12.70 -5.92
N PRO A 75 -15.74 12.42 -6.94
CA PRO A 75 -15.66 11.17 -7.69
C PRO A 75 -14.27 10.99 -8.29
N ASP A 76 -13.81 9.73 -8.36
CA ASP A 76 -12.53 9.41 -9.00
C ASP A 76 -12.47 10.01 -10.43
N THR A 77 -11.33 10.59 -10.78
CA THR A 77 -11.07 11.01 -12.15
C THR A 77 -10.91 9.79 -13.05
N ALA A 78 -11.17 9.96 -14.35
CA ALA A 78 -10.97 8.88 -15.31
C ALA A 78 -9.53 8.33 -15.32
N ALA A 79 -8.54 9.20 -15.04
CA ALA A 79 -7.14 8.80 -14.91
C ALA A 79 -6.90 7.95 -13.65
N GLN A 80 -7.50 8.34 -12.51
CA GLN A 80 -7.44 7.56 -11.27
C GLN A 80 -8.05 6.17 -11.44
N THR A 81 -9.24 6.10 -12.06
CA THR A 81 -9.92 4.83 -12.37
C THR A 81 -9.06 3.97 -13.32
N HIS A 82 -8.50 4.56 -14.38
CA HIS A 82 -7.62 3.86 -15.32
C HIS A 82 -6.40 3.25 -14.63
N GLY A 83 -5.73 4.03 -13.76
CA GLY A 83 -4.59 3.55 -12.96
C GLY A 83 -4.92 2.31 -12.12
N ARG A 84 -6.03 2.34 -11.39
CA ARG A 84 -6.49 1.19 -10.56
C ARG A 84 -6.81 -0.05 -11.39
N ILE A 85 -7.49 0.13 -12.53
CA ILE A 85 -7.88 -1.00 -13.36
C ILE A 85 -6.65 -1.63 -14.02
N ARG A 86 -5.71 -0.83 -14.52
CA ARG A 86 -4.45 -1.37 -15.07
C ARG A 86 -3.60 -2.10 -14.04
N ALA A 87 -3.66 -1.69 -12.78
CA ALA A 87 -3.09 -2.46 -11.68
C ALA A 87 -3.75 -3.84 -11.56
N LYS A 88 -5.09 -3.92 -11.57
CA LYS A 88 -5.84 -5.19 -11.51
C LYS A 88 -5.60 -6.07 -12.73
N ASP A 89 -5.43 -5.47 -13.90
CA ASP A 89 -5.09 -6.15 -15.16
C ASP A 89 -3.63 -6.66 -15.19
N GLY A 90 -2.83 -6.35 -14.16
CA GLY A 90 -1.44 -6.82 -14.03
C GLY A 90 -0.44 -6.12 -14.96
N LEU A 91 -0.77 -4.92 -15.46
CA LEU A 91 0.20 -4.13 -16.21
C LEU A 91 1.33 -3.66 -15.30
N ARG A 92 2.51 -3.47 -15.88
CA ARG A 92 3.59 -2.75 -15.20
C ARG A 92 3.42 -1.24 -15.38
N THR A 93 3.95 -0.45 -14.45
CA THR A 93 3.95 1.02 -14.54
C THR A 93 4.52 1.54 -15.87
N VAL A 94 5.58 0.91 -16.39
CA VAL A 94 6.16 1.30 -17.70
C VAL A 94 5.21 1.09 -18.88
N GLN A 95 4.28 0.13 -18.77
CA GLN A 95 3.26 -0.15 -19.78
C GLN A 95 2.10 0.84 -19.65
N LEU A 96 1.68 1.16 -18.42
CA LEU A 96 0.71 2.23 -18.16
C LEU A 96 1.18 3.57 -18.76
N VAL A 97 2.43 3.97 -18.51
CA VAL A 97 3.00 5.19 -19.11
C VAL A 97 3.12 5.06 -20.63
N ALA A 98 3.35 3.86 -21.16
CA ALA A 98 3.39 3.63 -22.59
C ALA A 98 2.03 3.87 -23.27
N GLU A 99 0.92 3.48 -22.65
CA GLU A 99 -0.44 3.77 -23.14
C GLU A 99 -0.67 5.28 -23.31
N TYR A 100 -0.33 6.08 -22.30
CA TYR A 100 -0.44 7.54 -22.37
C TYR A 100 0.49 8.16 -23.42
N ARG A 101 1.72 7.65 -23.57
CA ARG A 101 2.63 8.09 -24.63
C ARG A 101 2.06 7.80 -26.01
N ALA A 102 1.44 6.65 -26.21
CA ALA A 102 0.78 6.30 -27.46
C ALA A 102 -0.41 7.22 -27.72
N LEU A 103 -1.31 7.41 -26.75
CA LEU A 103 -2.44 8.33 -26.87
C LEU A 103 -1.98 9.75 -27.26
N ARG A 104 -0.97 10.28 -26.56
CA ARG A 104 -0.39 11.60 -26.87
C ARG A 104 0.16 11.65 -28.30
N ALA A 105 0.90 10.63 -28.72
CA ALA A 105 1.45 10.55 -30.07
C ALA A 105 0.36 10.47 -31.13
N SER A 106 -0.71 9.69 -30.89
CA SER A 106 -1.87 9.57 -31.77
C SER A 106 -2.58 10.90 -31.97
N VAL A 107 -2.88 11.61 -30.87
CA VAL A 107 -3.50 12.94 -30.93
C VAL A 107 -2.67 13.91 -31.75
N LEU A 108 -1.38 14.06 -31.43
CA LEU A 108 -0.52 15.04 -32.10
C LEU A 108 -0.28 14.68 -33.57
N ARG A 109 -0.04 13.40 -33.88
CA ARG A 109 0.21 12.93 -35.24
C ARG A 109 -1.01 13.11 -36.13
N LEU A 110 -2.19 12.68 -35.68
CA LEU A 110 -3.43 12.83 -36.44
C LEU A 110 -3.80 14.31 -36.60
N TRP A 111 -3.55 15.15 -35.58
CA TRP A 111 -3.80 16.58 -35.70
C TRP A 111 -2.86 17.24 -36.73
N MET A 112 -1.58 16.90 -36.73
CA MET A 112 -0.62 17.44 -37.71
C MET A 112 -0.97 17.07 -39.15
N GLN A 113 -1.59 15.90 -39.38
CA GLN A 113 -2.07 15.49 -40.70
C GLN A 113 -3.24 16.35 -41.22
N THR A 114 -3.91 17.11 -40.36
CA THR A 114 -4.97 18.05 -40.78
C THR A 114 -4.43 19.38 -41.32
N GLU A 115 -3.10 19.55 -41.37
CA GLU A 115 -2.41 20.77 -41.80
C GLU A 115 -3.04 22.05 -41.19
N PRO A 116 -3.06 22.16 -39.85
CA PRO A 116 -3.70 23.29 -39.20
C PRO A 116 -3.04 24.61 -39.62
N ALA A 117 -3.85 25.53 -40.16
CA ALA A 117 -3.39 26.84 -40.65
C ALA A 117 -2.62 27.68 -39.60
N HIS A 118 -2.85 27.43 -38.31
CA HIS A 118 -2.08 27.95 -37.20
C HIS A 118 -2.02 26.87 -36.10
N THR A 119 -0.81 26.62 -35.58
CA THR A 119 -0.57 25.73 -34.44
C THR A 119 -0.31 26.62 -33.23
N PRO A 120 -1.31 26.92 -32.38
CA PRO A 120 -1.06 27.65 -31.15
C PRO A 120 -0.16 26.77 -30.28
N ILE A 121 1.08 27.19 -30.06
CA ILE A 121 2.03 26.47 -29.19
C ILE A 121 1.39 26.26 -27.80
N ASP A 122 0.58 27.21 -27.36
CA ASP A 122 -0.18 27.15 -26.11
C ASP A 122 -1.15 25.96 -26.04
N ASP A 123 -1.81 25.58 -27.15
CA ASP A 123 -2.70 24.41 -27.18
C ASP A 123 -1.92 23.12 -26.95
N VAL A 124 -0.72 23.02 -27.53
CA VAL A 124 0.17 21.87 -27.38
C VAL A 124 0.74 21.80 -25.97
N ILE A 125 1.18 22.93 -25.41
CA ILE A 125 1.69 23.00 -24.04
C ILE A 125 0.61 22.55 -23.06
N ARG A 126 -0.61 23.12 -23.15
CA ARG A 126 -1.72 22.77 -22.25
C ARG A 126 -2.17 21.32 -22.40
N PHE A 127 -2.14 20.79 -23.61
CA PHE A 127 -2.42 19.36 -23.84
C PHE A 127 -1.38 18.46 -23.17
N ASN A 128 -0.09 18.79 -23.29
CA ASN A 128 0.98 18.04 -22.64
C ASN A 128 0.86 18.12 -21.12
N GLU A 129 0.59 19.29 -20.55
CA GLU A 129 0.33 19.46 -19.11
C GLU A 129 -0.84 18.57 -18.64
N ALA A 130 -1.95 18.54 -19.39
CA ALA A 130 -3.11 17.73 -19.03
C ALA A 130 -2.82 16.22 -19.11
N ILE A 131 -2.03 15.77 -20.10
CA ILE A 131 -1.57 14.38 -20.19
C ILE A 131 -0.62 14.03 -19.05
N ASP A 132 0.35 14.89 -18.73
CA ASP A 132 1.32 14.63 -17.67
C ASP A 132 0.63 14.58 -16.30
N GLN A 133 -0.38 15.42 -16.06
CA GLN A 133 -1.26 15.34 -14.89
C GLN A 133 -2.02 14.00 -14.83
N ALA A 134 -2.63 13.58 -15.94
CA ALA A 134 -3.35 12.30 -16.00
C ALA A 134 -2.41 11.09 -15.78
N ILE A 135 -1.18 11.15 -16.28
CA ILE A 135 -0.14 10.14 -16.01
C ILE A 135 0.18 10.11 -14.51
N ALA A 136 0.43 11.27 -13.89
CA ALA A 136 0.78 11.36 -12.47
C ALA A 136 -0.33 10.76 -11.59
N GLU A 137 -1.58 11.15 -11.84
CA GLU A 137 -2.76 10.60 -11.14
C GLU A 137 -2.88 9.08 -11.35
N SER A 138 -2.75 8.60 -12.59
CA SER A 138 -2.84 7.18 -12.89
C SER A 138 -1.76 6.37 -12.20
N VAL A 139 -0.51 6.86 -12.19
CA VAL A 139 0.62 6.19 -11.55
C VAL A 139 0.43 6.16 -10.03
N GLN A 140 -0.01 7.27 -9.42
CA GLN A 140 -0.28 7.33 -7.99
C GLN A 140 -1.34 6.30 -7.57
N PHE A 141 -2.46 6.23 -8.31
CA PHE A 141 -3.56 5.33 -7.99
C PHE A 141 -3.26 3.87 -8.37
N TYR A 142 -2.49 3.64 -9.44
CA TYR A 142 -1.92 2.34 -9.75
C TYR A 142 -1.06 1.82 -8.58
N SER A 143 -0.16 2.66 -8.05
CA SER A 143 0.72 2.27 -6.94
C SER A 143 -0.08 1.97 -5.68
N ALA A 144 -1.05 2.82 -5.34
CA ALA A 144 -1.93 2.59 -4.20
C ALA A 144 -2.71 1.27 -4.31
N GLU A 145 -3.22 0.94 -5.51
CA GLU A 145 -3.91 -0.34 -5.76
C GLU A 145 -2.96 -1.53 -5.67
N MET A 146 -1.74 -1.42 -6.21
CA MET A 146 -0.70 -2.46 -6.07
C MET A 146 -0.34 -2.73 -4.61
N ASP A 147 -0.21 -1.68 -3.80
CA ASP A 147 0.07 -1.80 -2.38
C ASP A 147 -1.09 -2.47 -1.64
N GLN A 148 -2.34 -2.12 -1.98
CA GLN A 148 -3.53 -2.77 -1.45
C GLN A 148 -3.59 -4.27 -1.82
N LEU A 149 -3.37 -4.62 -3.09
CA LEU A 149 -3.38 -6.01 -3.54
C LEU A 149 -2.28 -6.83 -2.85
N ARG A 150 -1.09 -6.24 -2.69
CA ARG A 150 0.01 -6.85 -1.93
C ARG A 150 -0.36 -7.07 -0.46
N ASN A 151 -1.03 -6.12 0.18
CA ASN A 151 -1.49 -6.24 1.56
C ASN A 151 -2.51 -7.37 1.73
N VAL A 152 -3.50 -7.46 0.83
CA VAL A 152 -4.51 -8.53 0.85
C VAL A 152 -3.84 -9.89 0.65
N PHE A 153 -2.96 -10.02 -0.34
CA PHE A 153 -2.25 -11.26 -0.63
C PHE A 153 -1.44 -11.76 0.57
N LEU A 154 -0.68 -10.87 1.21
CA LEU A 154 0.11 -11.21 2.38
C LEU A 154 -0.76 -11.57 3.59
N GLY A 155 -1.88 -10.86 3.79
CA GLY A 155 -2.83 -11.19 4.84
C GLY A 155 -3.40 -12.61 4.71
N VAL A 156 -3.84 -12.98 3.50
CA VAL A 156 -4.34 -14.33 3.18
C VAL A 156 -3.25 -15.38 3.38
N LEU A 157 -2.05 -15.15 2.82
CA LEU A 157 -0.94 -16.08 2.98
C LEU A 157 -0.54 -16.29 4.45
N GLY A 158 -0.53 -15.20 5.23
CA GLY A 158 -0.26 -15.26 6.66
C GLY A 158 -1.29 -16.10 7.43
N HIS A 159 -2.57 -15.96 7.10
CA HIS A 159 -3.63 -16.79 7.67
C HIS A 159 -3.45 -18.27 7.29
N ASP A 160 -3.26 -18.55 6.01
CA ASP A 160 -3.17 -19.90 5.46
C ASP A 160 -1.93 -20.66 5.92
N LEU A 161 -0.85 -19.96 6.27
CA LEU A 161 0.37 -20.56 6.85
C LEU A 161 0.25 -20.78 8.36
N ARG A 162 -0.48 -19.93 9.10
CA ARG A 162 -0.68 -20.12 10.55
C ARG A 162 -1.47 -21.38 10.88
N GLY A 163 -2.50 -21.71 10.10
CA GLY A 163 -3.31 -22.90 10.29
C GLY A 163 -2.49 -24.21 10.38
N PRO A 164 -1.75 -24.60 9.33
CA PRO A 164 -0.94 -25.82 9.35
C PRO A 164 0.20 -25.74 10.38
N LEU A 165 0.80 -24.56 10.61
CA LEU A 165 1.84 -24.38 11.62
C LEU A 165 1.31 -24.64 13.03
N ASN A 166 0.13 -24.11 13.36
CA ASN A 166 -0.53 -24.34 14.64
C ASN A 166 -0.89 -25.82 14.82
N ALA A 167 -1.35 -26.49 13.76
CA ALA A 167 -1.61 -27.94 13.82
C ALA A 167 -0.33 -28.74 14.12
N VAL A 168 0.79 -28.42 13.48
CA VAL A 168 2.09 -29.05 13.76
C VAL A 168 2.54 -28.79 15.20
N LEU A 169 2.41 -27.56 15.69
CA LEU A 169 2.76 -27.19 17.06
C LEU A 169 1.91 -27.94 18.09
N LEU A 170 0.58 -27.89 17.98
CA LEU A 170 -0.34 -28.55 18.89
C LEU A 170 -0.11 -30.07 18.92
N THR A 171 0.04 -30.70 17.75
CA THR A 171 0.32 -32.14 17.66
C THR A 171 1.66 -32.47 18.31
N SER A 172 2.70 -31.67 18.06
CA SER A 172 4.02 -31.88 18.64
C SER A 172 4.01 -31.72 20.17
N GLU A 173 3.28 -30.72 20.69
CA GLU A 173 3.10 -30.50 22.12
C GLU A 173 2.32 -31.63 22.79
N LEU A 174 1.26 -32.14 22.14
CA LEU A 174 0.49 -33.29 22.62
C LEU A 174 1.36 -34.55 22.70
N ILE A 175 2.08 -34.89 21.62
CA ILE A 175 2.96 -36.07 21.62
C ILE A 175 4.07 -35.90 22.66
N SER A 176 4.61 -34.68 22.83
CA SER A 176 5.67 -34.42 23.80
C SER A 176 5.20 -34.61 25.24
N LYS A 177 3.91 -34.36 25.53
CA LYS A 177 3.31 -34.59 26.86
C LYS A 177 2.97 -36.06 27.12
N LEU A 178 2.65 -36.81 26.07
CA LEU A 178 2.26 -38.23 26.16
C LEU A 178 3.44 -39.19 26.06
N SER A 179 4.56 -38.76 25.47
CA SER A 179 5.74 -39.58 25.25
C SER A 179 6.50 -39.86 26.55
N THR A 180 6.69 -41.14 26.88
CA THR A 180 7.56 -41.58 27.97
C THR A 180 9.01 -41.78 27.52
N GLU A 181 9.30 -41.68 26.21
CA GLU A 181 10.64 -41.86 25.66
C GLU A 181 11.43 -40.54 25.63
N PRO A 182 12.61 -40.46 26.28
CA PRO A 182 13.41 -39.24 26.33
C PRO A 182 13.91 -38.76 24.97
N ALA A 183 14.23 -39.70 24.06
CA ALA A 183 14.71 -39.36 22.72
C ALA A 183 13.61 -38.70 21.87
N ILE A 184 12.38 -39.23 21.87
CA ILE A 184 11.23 -38.65 21.17
C ILE A 184 10.92 -37.24 21.70
N SER A 185 10.90 -37.09 23.03
CA SER A 185 10.65 -35.79 23.68
C SER A 185 11.68 -34.73 23.28
N ARG A 186 12.96 -35.10 23.13
CA ARG A 186 14.02 -34.20 22.65
C ARG A 186 13.76 -33.73 21.21
N HIS A 187 13.41 -34.63 20.29
CA HIS A 187 13.14 -34.29 18.90
C HIS A 187 11.87 -33.43 18.75
N LEU A 188 10.82 -33.72 19.53
CA LEU A 188 9.61 -32.90 19.58
C LEU A 188 9.90 -31.50 20.14
N GLY A 189 10.77 -31.38 21.14
CA GLY A 189 11.24 -30.08 21.63
C GLY A 189 11.94 -29.27 20.54
N VAL A 190 12.70 -29.90 19.63
CA VAL A 190 13.28 -29.23 18.46
C VAL A 190 12.18 -28.77 17.49
N LEU A 191 11.21 -29.62 17.18
CA LEU A 191 10.08 -29.27 16.30
C LEU A 191 9.27 -28.10 16.83
N ILE A 192 8.96 -28.09 18.13
CA ILE A 192 8.20 -27.02 18.79
C ILE A 192 8.99 -25.70 18.72
N ARG A 193 10.28 -25.69 19.06
CA ARG A 193 11.11 -24.48 18.97
C ARG A 193 11.20 -23.96 17.53
N SER A 194 11.40 -24.84 16.56
CA SER A 194 11.42 -24.46 15.14
C SER A 194 10.08 -23.90 14.67
N GLY A 195 8.96 -24.51 15.09
CA GLY A 195 7.63 -24.04 14.77
C GLY A 195 7.33 -22.66 15.36
N ARG A 196 7.69 -22.42 16.63
CA ARG A 196 7.56 -21.10 17.27
C ARG A 196 8.41 -20.04 16.57
N ARG A 197 9.64 -20.39 16.16
CA ARG A 197 10.49 -19.50 15.36
C ARG A 197 9.86 -19.16 14.01
N MET A 198 9.25 -20.13 13.33
CA MET A 198 8.53 -19.86 12.06
C MET A 198 7.32 -18.93 12.28
N SER A 199 6.59 -19.08 13.39
CA SER A 199 5.48 -18.18 13.72
C SER A 199 5.99 -16.76 13.92
N ALA A 200 7.04 -16.57 14.72
CA ALA A 200 7.64 -15.25 14.95
C ALA A 200 8.14 -14.61 13.65
N LEU A 201 8.76 -15.38 12.75
CA LEU A 201 9.18 -14.89 11.44
C LEU A 201 7.99 -14.50 10.54
N LEU A 202 6.90 -15.28 10.55
CA LEU A 202 5.67 -14.95 9.82
C LEU A 202 5.05 -13.66 10.34
N ASP A 203 4.94 -13.52 11.65
CA ASP A 203 4.41 -12.32 12.30
C ASP A 203 5.28 -11.09 11.98
N THR A 204 6.61 -11.24 12.02
CA THR A 204 7.56 -10.19 11.65
C THR A 204 7.43 -9.78 10.19
N LEU A 205 7.29 -10.74 9.27
CA LEU A 205 7.15 -10.48 7.84
C LEU A 205 5.84 -9.74 7.51
N LEU A 206 4.74 -10.11 8.17
CA LEU A 206 3.44 -9.46 8.03
C LEU A 206 3.47 -8.06 8.62
N HIS A 207 4.09 -7.89 9.79
CA HIS A 207 4.27 -6.58 10.43
C HIS A 207 5.14 -5.66 9.57
N TYR A 208 6.28 -6.14 9.08
CA TYR A 208 7.17 -5.38 8.19
C TYR A 208 6.47 -4.94 6.90
N ASN A 209 5.67 -5.81 6.27
CA ASN A 209 4.96 -5.42 5.06
C ASN A 209 3.89 -4.36 5.32
N ARG A 210 3.16 -4.46 6.43
CA ARG A 210 2.20 -3.42 6.83
C ARG A 210 2.88 -2.07 7.04
N SER A 211 4.06 -2.06 7.67
CA SER A 211 4.80 -0.82 7.97
C SER A 211 5.56 -0.23 6.76
N ALA A 212 6.13 -1.07 5.89
CA ALA A 212 6.93 -0.63 4.74
C ALA A 212 6.11 -0.03 3.58
N LEU A 213 4.81 -0.33 3.51
CA LEU A 213 3.90 0.12 2.43
C LEU A 213 3.23 1.48 2.70
N GLY A 214 3.79 2.30 3.58
CA GLY A 214 3.41 3.71 3.72
C GLY A 214 2.09 3.98 4.43
N HIS A 215 1.34 2.96 4.86
CA HIS A 215 0.20 3.15 5.78
C HIS A 215 0.65 3.41 7.23
N GLY A 216 1.96 3.32 7.49
CA GLY A 216 2.50 3.30 8.84
C GLY A 216 2.05 2.04 9.59
N ILE A 217 2.50 1.90 10.84
CA ILE A 217 1.79 1.02 11.77
C ILE A 217 0.42 1.69 11.98
N ALA A 218 -0.68 1.02 11.62
CA ALA A 218 -2.01 1.54 11.86
C ALA A 218 -2.21 1.69 13.38
N ILE A 219 -2.08 2.91 13.89
CA ILE A 219 -2.24 3.21 15.32
C ILE A 219 -3.72 3.53 15.58
N HIS A 220 -4.40 2.63 16.27
CA HIS A 220 -5.76 2.83 16.75
C HIS A 220 -5.72 3.44 18.14
N ARG A 221 -5.63 4.77 18.21
CA ARG A 221 -5.64 5.49 19.50
C ARG A 221 -7.01 5.39 20.14
N ALA A 222 -7.03 5.02 21.41
CA ALA A 222 -8.18 5.14 22.27
C ALA A 222 -7.70 5.58 23.66
N ARG A 223 -8.59 6.22 24.41
CA ARG A 223 -8.33 6.54 25.82
C ARG A 223 -8.21 5.26 26.64
N VAL A 224 -6.99 4.92 27.03
CA VAL A 224 -6.67 3.68 27.77
C VAL A 224 -5.69 4.00 28.91
N ASP A 225 -5.85 3.30 30.03
CA ASP A 225 -4.84 3.25 31.10
C ASP A 225 -3.79 2.17 30.76
N LEU A 226 -2.55 2.59 30.49
CA LEU A 226 -1.49 1.66 30.12
C LEU A 226 -0.95 0.82 31.28
N GLY A 227 -1.19 1.21 32.54
CA GLY A 227 -0.70 0.46 33.70
C GLY A 227 -1.18 -0.99 33.71
N PRO A 228 -2.51 -1.23 33.72
CA PRO A 228 -3.09 -2.57 33.66
C PRO A 228 -2.71 -3.34 32.38
N GLU A 229 -2.65 -2.68 31.23
CA GLU A 229 -2.33 -3.31 29.94
C GLU A 229 -0.88 -3.83 29.91
N CYS A 230 0.08 -3.03 30.38
CA CYS A 230 1.49 -3.43 30.49
C CYS A 230 1.70 -4.48 31.57
N ALA A 231 0.96 -4.43 32.68
CA ALA A 231 1.01 -5.44 33.73
C ALA A 231 0.51 -6.81 33.22
N ALA A 232 -0.58 -6.83 32.45
CA ALA A 232 -1.10 -8.06 31.86
C ALA A 232 -0.12 -8.67 30.84
N GLU A 233 0.51 -7.84 30.01
CA GLU A 233 1.53 -8.30 29.05
C GLU A 233 2.78 -8.84 29.76
N LEU A 234 3.21 -8.22 30.86
CA LEU A 234 4.32 -8.71 31.67
C LEU A 234 4.09 -10.12 32.21
N GLU A 235 2.87 -10.44 32.64
CA GLU A 235 2.51 -11.78 33.11
C GLU A 235 2.59 -12.83 32.00
N LEU A 236 2.15 -12.48 30.79
CA LEU A 236 2.31 -13.34 29.61
C LEU A 236 3.79 -13.58 29.29
N LEU A 237 4.61 -12.53 29.36
CA LEU A 237 6.04 -12.61 29.12
C LEU A 237 6.78 -13.42 30.19
N ARG A 238 6.40 -13.31 31.46
CA ARG A 238 6.91 -14.15 32.56
C ARG A 238 6.61 -15.64 32.33
N ALA A 239 5.41 -15.96 31.85
CA ALA A 239 5.06 -17.32 31.49
C ALA A 239 5.86 -17.84 30.28
N ALA A 240 6.16 -16.96 29.31
CA ALA A 240 6.92 -17.31 28.11
C ALA A 240 8.44 -17.39 28.33
N LEU A 241 8.97 -16.65 29.30
CA LEU A 241 10.40 -16.50 29.61
C LEU A 241 10.66 -16.79 31.09
N PRO A 242 10.51 -18.05 31.55
CA PRO A 242 10.58 -18.40 32.97
C PRO A 242 11.96 -18.16 33.62
N ASP A 243 13.02 -18.12 32.80
CA ASP A 243 14.40 -17.89 33.25
C ASP A 243 14.77 -16.40 33.30
N ALA A 244 13.92 -15.50 32.80
CA ALA A 244 14.16 -14.06 32.79
C ALA A 244 13.58 -13.39 34.04
N ALA A 245 14.41 -12.62 34.76
CA ALA A 245 13.95 -11.81 35.87
C ALA A 245 13.31 -10.51 35.35
N LEU A 246 11.98 -10.49 35.25
CA LEU A 246 11.21 -9.36 34.70
C LEU A 246 10.59 -8.50 35.80
N THR A 247 10.84 -7.19 35.80
CA THR A 247 10.19 -6.22 36.69
C THR A 247 9.47 -5.13 35.90
N LEU A 248 8.43 -4.54 36.51
CA LEU A 248 7.68 -3.43 35.92
C LEU A 248 7.47 -2.36 36.99
N ALA A 249 7.86 -1.14 36.68
CA ALA A 249 7.55 0.07 37.42
C ALA A 249 6.56 0.93 36.63
N CYS A 250 5.54 1.45 37.29
CA CYS A 250 4.55 2.36 36.73
C CYS A 250 4.63 3.68 37.50
N ASP A 251 4.79 4.81 36.81
CA ASP A 251 4.94 6.13 37.43
C ASP A 251 4.07 7.19 36.74
N GLY A 252 3.49 8.10 37.51
CA GLY A 252 2.64 9.19 37.02
C GLY A 252 1.24 8.78 36.52
N ASP A 253 0.65 9.61 35.65
CA ASP A 253 -0.69 9.40 35.07
C ASP A 253 -0.59 8.65 33.74
N LEU A 254 -1.00 7.39 33.73
CA LEU A 254 -0.85 6.46 32.61
C LEU A 254 -2.05 6.42 31.66
N VAL A 255 -3.04 7.27 31.87
CA VAL A 255 -4.22 7.37 31.01
C VAL A 255 -3.92 8.29 29.83
N GLY A 256 -4.04 7.78 28.60
CA GLY A 256 -3.79 8.58 27.40
C GLY A 256 -4.49 8.05 26.15
N GLU A 257 -4.50 8.86 25.09
CA GLU A 257 -4.97 8.46 23.75
C GLU A 257 -3.87 7.68 23.02
N VAL A 258 -3.83 6.36 23.25
CA VAL A 258 -2.76 5.46 22.81
C VAL A 258 -3.34 4.20 22.16
N ASP A 259 -2.55 3.53 21.33
CA ASP A 259 -2.87 2.18 20.88
C ASP A 259 -2.20 1.17 21.82
N ALA A 260 -2.99 0.66 22.77
CA ALA A 260 -2.50 -0.29 23.76
C ALA A 260 -1.96 -1.59 23.14
N SER A 261 -2.49 -2.00 21.98
CA SER A 261 -2.03 -3.21 21.29
C SER A 261 -0.62 -3.00 20.70
N ALA A 262 -0.37 -1.84 20.10
CA ALA A 262 0.95 -1.47 19.60
C ALA A 262 1.98 -1.34 20.73
N VAL A 263 1.57 -0.81 21.90
CA VAL A 263 2.45 -0.71 23.08
C VAL A 263 2.82 -2.10 23.60
N ARG A 264 1.85 -3.03 23.72
CA ARG A 264 2.12 -4.42 24.13
C ARG A 264 3.04 -5.15 23.16
N GLU A 265 2.81 -4.98 21.86
CA GLU A 265 3.69 -5.57 20.83
C GLU A 265 5.12 -5.02 20.92
N ALA A 266 5.27 -3.71 21.10
CA ALA A 266 6.58 -3.09 21.31
C ALA A 266 7.27 -3.62 22.58
N MET A 267 6.53 -3.71 23.68
CA MET A 267 7.01 -4.27 24.95
C MET A 267 7.48 -5.73 24.78
N GLY A 268 6.67 -6.59 24.17
CA GLY A 268 7.01 -7.99 23.93
C GLY A 268 8.27 -8.15 23.08
N ASN A 269 8.40 -7.37 22.00
CA ASN A 269 9.57 -7.40 21.14
C ASN A 269 10.85 -6.96 21.86
N LEU A 270 10.77 -5.88 22.65
CA LEU A 270 11.92 -5.38 23.41
C LEU A 270 12.35 -6.36 24.49
N VAL A 271 11.40 -6.94 25.23
CA VAL A 271 11.69 -7.94 26.27
C VAL A 271 12.27 -9.22 25.66
N HIS A 272 11.73 -9.70 24.54
CA HIS A 272 12.26 -10.88 23.87
C HIS A 272 13.69 -10.66 23.37
N ASN A 273 13.98 -9.45 22.86
CA ASN A 273 15.33 -9.07 22.45
C ASN A 273 16.27 -8.99 23.66
N ALA A 274 15.85 -8.38 24.76
CA ALA A 274 16.64 -8.29 25.98
C ALA A 274 16.94 -9.69 26.58
N ALA A 275 15.95 -10.60 26.58
CA ALA A 275 16.13 -11.97 27.05
C ALA A 275 17.04 -12.81 26.13
N SER A 276 16.98 -12.58 24.81
CA SER A 276 17.75 -13.36 23.83
C SER A 276 19.19 -12.88 23.64
N TYR A 277 19.42 -11.58 23.81
CA TYR A 277 20.70 -10.93 23.47
C TYR A 277 21.32 -10.13 24.63
N GLY A 278 20.66 -10.07 25.78
CA GLY A 278 21.16 -9.40 26.97
C GLY A 278 22.28 -10.17 27.68
N ASP A 279 22.76 -9.60 28.78
CA ASP A 279 23.83 -10.15 29.63
C ASP A 279 23.34 -11.23 30.62
N GLY A 280 22.07 -11.61 30.54
CA GLY A 280 21.42 -12.54 31.48
C GLY A 280 21.01 -11.90 32.81
N GLY A 281 21.12 -10.57 32.95
CA GLY A 281 20.64 -9.81 34.09
C GLY A 281 19.12 -9.63 34.13
N ALA A 282 18.65 -8.90 35.15
CA ALA A 282 17.25 -8.52 35.25
C ALA A 282 16.85 -7.55 34.13
N ILE A 283 15.63 -7.69 33.63
CA ILE A 283 15.04 -6.82 32.61
C ILE A 283 13.99 -5.96 33.30
N ASP A 284 14.33 -4.68 33.48
CA ASP A 284 13.48 -3.71 34.16
C ASP A 284 12.69 -2.87 33.14
N LEU A 285 11.36 -2.92 33.23
CA LEU A 285 10.46 -2.10 32.41
C LEU A 285 9.91 -0.94 33.23
N THR A 286 9.91 0.26 32.64
CA THR A 286 9.29 1.44 33.25
C THR A 286 8.26 2.02 32.30
N VAL A 287 7.03 2.20 32.80
CA VAL A 287 5.96 2.92 32.11
C VAL A 287 5.72 4.20 32.89
N ALA A 288 6.01 5.33 32.27
CA ALA A 288 5.87 6.64 32.88
C ALA A 288 4.90 7.50 32.08
N GLY A 289 4.03 8.23 32.76
CA GLY A 289 3.05 9.12 32.14
C GLY A 289 3.03 10.49 32.81
N THR A 290 2.87 11.53 31.98
CA THR A 290 2.77 12.91 32.43
C THR A 290 1.33 13.39 32.23
N PRO A 291 0.77 14.19 33.16
CA PRO A 291 -0.57 14.76 32.98
C PRO A 291 -0.62 15.58 31.69
N ASP A 292 -1.72 15.51 30.95
CA ASP A 292 -1.99 16.41 29.83
C ASP A 292 -2.01 17.85 30.35
N THR A 293 -0.92 18.59 30.13
CA THR A 293 -0.95 20.05 30.25
C THR A 293 -1.72 20.60 29.05
N LEU A 294 -3.02 20.82 29.24
CA LEU A 294 -3.85 21.66 28.37
C LEU A 294 -3.31 23.09 28.29
#